data_AF-A0A8C9VUM4-F1
#
_entry.id   AF-A0A8C9VUM4-F1
#
_cell.length_a   1.000
_cell.length_b   1.000
_cell.length_c   1.000
_cell.angle_alpha   90.00
_cell.angle_beta   90.00
_cell.angle_gamma   90.00
#
_symmetry.space_group_name_H-M   'P 1'
#
loop_
_entity.id
_entity.type
_entity.pdbx_description
1 polymer ?
#
loop_
_entity_poly.entity_id
_entity_poly.type
_entity_poly.pdbx_seq_one_letter_code
_entity_poly.pdbx_strand_id
1 'polypeptide(L)'
;PIISRRSALTACTRYSQCSCLHKTSSRLNTVTAIFTCISPTDLGLKTVKECKPFSDAVCGVLEGNYCTDPYKGGCRAAQKHTTCKPGHFIKHPGTEYNDTVCENCTENYFSNGSSLSCTPHTRCESKGLPTVKPGDSMSDSECGENRGHMIAGIVVGIFLVFLLVGGGVTLYKLGFCPKKNNSNPSGKTILMTCASIILT
;
A
#
# COMPACT_ATOMS: atom_id res chain seq x y z
N PRO A 1 40.54 1.86 60.23
CA PRO A 1 40.43 3.21 59.61
C PRO A 1 40.70 3.12 58.10
N ILE A 2 39.71 3.59 57.36
CA ILE A 2 39.45 3.32 55.95
C ILE A 2 40.30 4.25 55.05
N ILE A 3 40.99 3.61 54.09
CA ILE A 3 41.25 3.97 52.69
C ILE A 3 41.38 5.48 52.35
N SER A 4 42.58 5.87 51.92
CA SER A 4 42.75 6.98 50.97
C SER A 4 43.85 6.61 49.96
N ARG A 5 43.52 5.76 48.99
CA ARG A 5 44.30 5.66 47.75
C ARG A 5 43.59 6.47 46.67
N ARG A 6 44.12 7.68 46.45
CA ARG A 6 43.86 8.52 45.29
C ARG A 6 43.92 7.67 44.02
N SER A 7 42.76 7.42 43.42
CA SER A 7 42.67 7.11 41.99
C SER A 7 41.99 8.32 41.37
N ALA A 8 42.80 9.20 40.79
CA ALA A 8 42.32 10.28 39.96
C ALA A 8 41.69 9.66 38.70
N LEU A 9 40.38 9.43 38.71
CA LEU A 9 39.59 9.23 37.50
C LEU A 9 38.76 10.50 37.31
N THR A 10 39.29 11.35 36.45
CA THR A 10 38.69 12.62 36.04
C THR A 10 37.27 12.40 35.55
N ALA A 11 36.38 13.25 36.06
CA ALA A 11 34.93 13.19 35.92
C ALA A 11 34.45 13.08 34.46
N CYS A 12 33.60 12.08 34.18
CA CYS A 12 32.57 12.25 33.16
C CYS A 12 31.62 13.36 33.65
N THR A 13 31.46 14.43 32.88
CA THR A 13 30.55 15.53 33.24
C THR A 13 29.11 15.03 33.31
N ARG A 14 28.41 15.39 34.40
CA ARG A 14 27.01 15.06 34.74
C ARG A 14 25.96 15.40 33.65
N TYR A 15 26.35 16.05 32.56
CA TYR A 15 25.45 16.56 31.51
C TYR A 15 25.38 15.69 30.26
N SER A 16 26.19 14.64 30.13
CA SER A 16 26.03 13.70 29.02
C SER A 16 24.97 12.66 29.41
N GLN A 17 23.97 12.48 28.55
CA GLN A 17 23.19 11.23 28.50
C GLN A 17 24.04 10.04 27.99
N CYS A 18 25.33 10.05 28.32
CA CYS A 18 26.34 9.03 28.12
C CYS A 18 26.97 8.82 29.49
N SER A 19 26.51 7.81 30.21
CA SER A 19 27.13 7.36 31.45
C SER A 19 28.05 6.22 31.08
N CYS A 20 29.36 6.41 31.29
CA CYS A 20 30.32 5.31 31.27
C CYS A 20 29.98 4.36 32.42
N LEU A 21 29.09 3.38 32.18
CA LEU A 21 28.72 2.42 33.20
C LEU A 21 29.89 1.45 33.42
N HIS A 22 30.59 1.60 34.54
CA HIS A 22 31.45 0.55 35.07
C HIS A 22 30.58 -0.62 35.56
N LYS A 23 30.64 -1.78 34.90
CA LYS A 23 30.13 -3.02 35.48
C LYS A 23 31.29 -3.75 36.15
N THR A 24 31.37 -3.68 37.48
CA THR A 24 32.33 -4.46 38.27
C THR A 24 31.85 -5.92 38.32
N SER A 25 32.55 -6.84 37.63
CA SER A 25 32.33 -8.28 37.79
C SER A 25 33.09 -8.76 39.04
N SER A 26 32.37 -9.24 40.06
CA SER A 26 32.93 -9.58 41.38
C SER A 26 33.87 -10.79 41.39
N ARG A 27 34.19 -11.39 40.24
CA ARG A 27 34.99 -12.63 40.15
C ARG A 27 36.42 -12.48 39.65
N LEU A 28 36.84 -11.34 39.09
CA LEU A 28 38.18 -11.26 38.45
C LEU A 28 38.99 -9.97 38.67
N ASN A 29 38.52 -8.99 39.45
CA ASN A 29 39.14 -7.64 39.49
C ASN A 29 39.38 -7.02 38.10
N THR A 30 38.66 -7.48 37.06
CA THR A 30 38.71 -6.90 35.73
C THR A 30 37.51 -5.98 35.56
N VAL A 31 37.80 -4.69 35.39
CA VAL A 31 36.80 -3.70 35.00
C VAL A 31 36.61 -3.84 33.50
N THR A 32 35.68 -4.68 33.08
CA THR A 32 35.22 -4.70 31.68
C THR A 32 34.19 -3.60 31.54
N ALA A 33 34.62 -2.43 31.08
CA ALA A 33 33.69 -1.37 30.69
C ALA A 33 32.86 -1.87 29.49
N ILE A 34 31.53 -1.80 29.60
CA ILE A 34 30.62 -2.07 28.48
C ILE A 34 30.23 -0.70 27.92
N PHE A 35 30.69 -0.42 26.71
CA PHE A 35 30.68 0.91 26.10
C PHE A 35 29.45 1.09 25.21
N THR A 36 28.41 1.78 25.69
CA THR A 36 27.24 2.08 24.84
C THR A 36 26.66 3.46 25.16
N CYS A 37 26.19 4.16 24.12
CA CYS A 37 25.26 5.27 24.29
C CYS A 37 24.04 4.75 25.07
N ILE A 38 23.53 5.51 26.03
CA ILE A 38 22.37 5.07 26.84
C ILE A 38 21.20 4.91 25.86
N SER A 39 20.83 3.66 25.57
CA SER A 39 19.80 3.21 24.62
C SER A 39 19.95 3.71 23.17
N PRO A 40 20.85 3.12 22.36
CA PRO A 40 21.03 3.47 20.94
C PRO A 40 19.74 3.21 20.12
N THR A 41 19.00 2.17 20.48
CA THR A 41 17.88 1.67 19.66
C THR A 41 16.60 2.48 19.80
N ASP A 42 16.28 2.97 21.00
CA ASP A 42 15.02 3.70 21.25
C ASP A 42 15.10 5.20 20.90
N LEU A 43 16.32 5.73 20.79
CA LEU A 43 16.57 7.15 20.46
C LEU A 43 17.02 7.37 19.00
N GLY A 44 17.05 6.32 18.18
CA GLY A 44 17.51 6.42 16.78
C GLY A 44 18.98 6.77 16.65
N LEU A 45 19.84 6.30 17.56
CA LEU A 45 21.26 6.63 17.63
C LEU A 45 22.15 5.40 17.38
N LYS A 46 23.37 5.65 16.90
CA LYS A 46 24.43 4.65 16.77
C LYS A 46 25.74 5.17 17.39
N THR A 47 26.53 4.29 17.99
CA THR A 47 27.87 4.67 18.45
C THR A 47 28.78 4.86 17.22
N VAL A 48 29.33 6.05 17.03
CA VAL A 48 30.26 6.36 15.92
C VAL A 48 31.70 6.39 16.43
N LYS A 49 31.89 6.77 17.69
CA LYS A 49 33.19 6.72 18.36
C LYS A 49 33.04 6.16 19.77
N GLU A 50 33.84 5.17 20.08
CA GLU A 50 33.89 4.57 21.41
C GLU A 50 34.48 5.52 22.45
N CYS A 51 34.08 5.34 23.71
CA CYS A 51 34.65 6.06 24.83
C CYS A 51 36.08 5.57 25.10
N LYS A 52 36.99 6.48 25.46
CA LYS A 52 38.34 6.17 25.98
C LYS A 52 38.48 6.72 27.41
N PRO A 53 39.51 6.34 28.17
CA PRO A 53 39.70 6.83 29.55
C PRO A 53 39.76 8.36 29.69
N PHE A 54 40.11 9.08 28.62
CA PHE A 54 40.23 10.53 28.58
C PHE A 54 39.37 11.20 27.49
N SER A 55 38.43 10.46 26.88
CA SER A 55 37.56 11.04 25.86
C SER A 55 36.19 10.37 25.86
N ASP A 56 35.15 11.18 25.86
CA ASP A 56 33.76 10.71 25.76
C ASP A 56 33.51 9.92 24.46
N ALA A 57 32.56 9.00 24.50
CA ALA A 57 31.99 8.40 23.28
C ALA A 57 31.25 9.46 22.46
N VAL A 58 31.21 9.27 21.14
CA VAL A 58 30.40 10.09 20.24
C VAL A 58 29.28 9.22 19.68
N CYS A 59 28.05 9.61 20.00
CA CYS A 59 26.84 9.05 19.42
C CYS A 59 26.51 9.83 18.14
N GLY A 60 26.07 9.12 17.11
CA GLY A 60 25.58 9.68 15.86
C GLY A 60 24.22 9.09 15.54
N VAL A 61 23.73 9.37 14.35
CA VAL A 61 22.35 9.06 13.98
C VAL A 61 22.26 7.67 13.33
N LEU A 62 21.27 6.88 13.72
CA LEU A 62 20.94 5.60 13.11
C LEU A 62 20.32 5.82 11.73
N GLU A 63 20.57 4.91 10.78
CA GLU A 63 19.98 4.98 9.43
C GLU A 63 18.46 5.15 9.46
N GLY A 64 17.93 6.01 8.59
CA GLY A 64 16.51 6.36 8.56
C GLY A 64 16.06 7.32 9.67
N ASN A 65 16.99 7.99 10.34
CA ASN A 65 16.72 9.02 11.34
C ASN A 65 17.50 10.30 11.04
N TYR A 66 17.08 11.43 11.64
CA TYR A 66 17.79 12.70 11.63
C TYR A 66 17.97 13.24 13.06
N CYS A 67 19.02 14.01 13.29
CA CYS A 67 19.36 14.54 14.60
C CYS A 67 18.43 15.69 15.01
N THR A 68 17.93 15.65 16.24
CA THR A 68 17.13 16.73 16.83
C THR A 68 17.84 17.44 17.99
N ASP A 69 18.87 16.82 18.59
CA ASP A 69 19.71 17.42 19.64
C ASP A 69 21.21 17.22 19.32
N PRO A 70 21.82 18.12 18.52
CA PRO A 70 23.25 18.08 18.20
C PRO A 70 24.14 18.39 19.41
N TYR A 71 25.21 17.63 19.61
CA TYR A 71 26.12 17.82 20.74
C TYR A 71 27.55 17.37 20.45
N LYS A 72 28.52 18.28 20.64
CA LYS A 72 29.97 18.01 20.54
C LYS A 72 30.39 17.19 19.30
N GLY A 73 29.78 17.47 18.15
CA GLY A 73 30.07 16.76 16.89
C GLY A 73 29.36 15.40 16.75
N GLY A 74 28.38 15.13 17.60
CA GLY A 74 27.47 13.98 17.51
C GLY A 74 26.02 14.39 17.75
N CYS A 75 25.19 13.40 18.09
CA CYS A 75 23.76 13.57 18.31
C CYS A 75 23.33 12.89 19.62
N ARG A 76 22.54 13.59 20.44
CA ARG A 76 21.98 13.10 21.71
C ARG A 76 20.56 12.56 21.60
N ALA A 77 19.82 12.98 20.59
CA ALA A 77 18.49 12.49 20.29
C ALA A 77 18.23 12.58 18.79
N ALA A 78 17.67 11.53 18.21
CA ALA A 78 17.27 11.50 16.81
C ALA A 78 15.81 11.08 16.67
N GLN A 79 15.24 11.39 15.51
CA GLN A 79 13.89 10.98 15.14
C GLN A 79 13.89 10.32 13.77
N LYS A 80 12.97 9.40 13.54
CA LYS A 80 12.80 8.76 12.23
C LYS A 80 12.48 9.78 11.16
N HIS A 81 13.00 9.55 9.96
CA HIS A 81 12.63 10.33 8.79
C HIS A 81 11.14 10.19 8.49
N THR A 82 10.54 11.29 8.04
CA THR A 82 9.16 11.33 7.55
C THR A 82 9.02 10.42 6.33
N THR A 83 8.06 9.51 6.38
CA THR A 83 7.64 8.72 5.22
C THR A 83 6.62 9.52 4.41
N CYS A 84 6.91 9.76 3.12
CA CYS A 84 5.95 10.43 2.25
C CYS A 84 4.76 9.51 1.95
N LYS A 85 3.57 10.13 1.88
CA LYS A 85 2.32 9.44 1.60
C LYS A 85 2.15 9.25 0.08
N PRO A 86 1.32 8.28 -0.36
CA PRO A 86 0.88 8.25 -1.75
C PRO A 86 0.25 9.59 -2.14
N GLY A 87 0.48 10.06 -3.36
CA GLY A 87 0.19 11.45 -3.74
C GLY A 87 1.39 12.37 -3.66
N HIS A 88 2.44 12.02 -2.92
CA HIS A 88 3.65 12.83 -2.76
C HIS A 88 4.88 12.14 -3.37
N PHE A 89 5.87 12.93 -3.74
CA PHE A 89 7.22 12.47 -4.03
C PHE A 89 8.21 13.03 -3.01
N ILE A 90 9.38 12.39 -2.91
CA ILE A 90 10.47 12.86 -2.06
C ILE A 90 11.19 13.99 -2.79
N LYS A 91 10.97 15.23 -2.36
CA LYS A 91 11.65 16.42 -2.90
C LYS A 91 13.10 16.48 -2.43
N HIS A 92 13.30 16.28 -1.13
CA HIS A 92 14.63 16.18 -0.53
C HIS A 92 14.69 14.92 0.35
N PRO A 93 15.65 14.02 0.10
CA PRO A 93 15.83 12.86 0.96
C PRO A 93 16.31 13.30 2.35
N GLY A 94 15.87 12.57 3.37
CA GLY A 94 16.38 12.74 4.72
C GLY A 94 17.88 12.50 4.81
N THR A 95 18.54 13.22 5.72
CA THR A 95 19.96 13.09 6.03
C THR A 95 20.13 12.90 7.54
N GLU A 96 21.37 12.75 8.01
CA GLU A 96 21.64 12.67 9.45
C GLU A 96 21.26 13.95 10.23
N TYR A 97 21.04 15.09 9.56
CA TYR A 97 20.68 16.36 10.21
C TYR A 97 19.33 16.93 9.79
N ASN A 98 18.82 16.53 8.63
CA ASN A 98 17.57 17.04 8.08
C ASN A 98 16.58 15.91 7.83
N ASP A 99 15.30 16.19 8.09
CA ASP A 99 14.22 15.27 7.76
C ASP A 99 13.96 15.20 6.24
N THR A 100 13.27 14.14 5.81
CA THR A 100 12.74 13.99 4.45
C THR A 100 11.69 15.06 4.18
N VAL A 101 11.81 15.73 3.03
CA VAL A 101 10.82 16.70 2.55
C VAL A 101 9.99 16.08 1.44
N CYS A 102 8.68 16.06 1.66
CA CYS A 102 7.69 15.54 0.71
C CYS A 102 7.00 16.69 -0.04
N GLU A 103 6.66 16.47 -1.30
CA GLU A 103 5.91 17.43 -2.11
C GLU A 103 4.81 16.73 -2.93
N ASN A 104 3.72 17.44 -3.20
CA ASN A 104 2.56 16.90 -3.91
C ASN A 104 2.87 16.67 -5.39
N CYS A 105 2.31 15.59 -5.95
CA CYS A 105 2.25 15.42 -7.39
C CYS A 105 1.29 16.41 -8.02
N THR A 106 1.68 16.98 -9.15
CA THR A 106 0.82 17.83 -9.99
C THR A 106 -0.18 16.99 -10.78
N GLU A 107 -1.15 17.66 -11.40
CA GLU A 107 -2.13 17.01 -12.27
C GLU A 107 -1.46 16.14 -13.35
N ASN A 108 -2.08 15.00 -13.65
CA ASN A 108 -1.58 13.98 -14.59
C ASN A 108 -0.35 13.20 -14.10
N TYR A 109 0.02 13.31 -12.82
CA TYR A 109 1.10 12.53 -12.23
C TYR A 109 0.67 11.85 -10.94
N PHE A 110 1.31 10.73 -10.62
CA PHE A 110 1.07 9.96 -9.40
C PHE A 110 2.36 9.44 -8.76
N SER A 111 2.29 9.12 -7.47
CA SER A 111 3.41 8.51 -6.73
C SER A 111 2.91 7.69 -5.56
N ASN A 112 3.65 6.62 -5.22
CA ASN A 112 3.39 5.78 -4.05
C ASN A 112 4.02 6.34 -2.75
N GLY A 113 4.67 7.51 -2.79
CA GLY A 113 5.34 8.11 -1.64
C GLY A 113 6.78 7.65 -1.39
N SER A 114 7.32 6.75 -2.22
CA SER A 114 8.71 6.27 -2.09
C SER A 114 9.63 6.74 -3.22
N SER A 115 9.08 7.39 -4.24
CA SER A 115 9.81 7.85 -5.42
C SER A 115 10.36 9.27 -5.25
N LEU A 116 11.49 9.55 -5.89
CA LEU A 116 12.12 10.89 -5.95
C LEU A 116 11.45 11.84 -6.96
N SER A 117 10.45 11.35 -7.71
CA SER A 117 9.66 12.12 -8.66
C SER A 117 8.31 11.45 -8.85
N CYS A 118 7.34 12.20 -9.37
CA CYS A 118 6.05 11.63 -9.74
C CYS A 118 6.10 11.01 -11.13
N THR A 119 5.36 9.92 -11.30
CA THR A 119 5.22 9.20 -12.57
C THR A 119 4.05 9.79 -13.35
N PRO A 120 4.18 10.08 -14.65
CA PRO A 120 3.05 10.55 -15.45
C PRO A 120 1.99 9.46 -15.60
N HIS A 121 0.72 9.86 -15.69
CA HIS A 121 -0.38 8.94 -15.95
C HIS A 121 -0.29 8.29 -17.32
N THR A 122 -0.73 7.03 -17.39
CA THR A 122 -0.90 6.30 -18.64
C THR A 122 -1.96 6.98 -19.51
N ARG A 123 -1.57 7.37 -20.72
CA ARG A 123 -2.50 7.90 -21.73
C ARG A 123 -3.19 6.77 -22.49
N CYS A 124 -4.40 6.41 -22.10
CA CYS A 124 -5.14 5.29 -22.71
C CYS A 124 -5.41 5.49 -24.22
N GLU A 125 -5.64 6.74 -24.65
CA GLU A 125 -5.82 7.10 -26.06
C GLU A 125 -4.62 6.69 -26.93
N SER A 126 -3.40 6.84 -26.42
CA SER A 126 -2.18 6.41 -27.12
C SER A 126 -2.09 4.90 -27.33
N LYS A 127 -2.84 4.13 -26.53
CA LYS A 127 -2.97 2.67 -26.64
C LYS A 127 -4.22 2.24 -27.41
N GLY A 128 -5.01 3.19 -27.92
CA GLY A 128 -6.28 2.91 -28.59
C GLY A 128 -7.35 2.29 -27.67
N LEU A 129 -7.23 2.48 -26.36
CA LEU A 129 -8.15 1.95 -25.36
C LEU A 129 -8.90 3.08 -24.67
N PRO A 130 -10.17 2.88 -24.28
CA PRO A 130 -10.86 3.84 -23.44
C PRO A 130 -10.31 3.79 -22.00
N THR A 131 -10.33 4.94 -21.33
CA THR A 131 -10.02 5.03 -19.90
C THR A 131 -11.19 4.46 -19.11
N VAL A 132 -10.93 3.42 -18.33
CA VAL A 132 -11.92 2.78 -17.44
C VAL A 132 -11.99 3.52 -16.12
N LYS A 133 -10.83 3.91 -15.58
CA LYS A 133 -10.71 4.68 -14.34
C LYS A 133 -9.70 5.81 -14.55
N PRO A 134 -10.08 7.08 -14.29
CA PRO A 134 -9.12 8.17 -14.33
C PRO A 134 -8.09 8.01 -13.23
N GLY A 135 -6.82 8.32 -13.54
CA GLY A 135 -5.76 8.38 -12.55
C GLY A 135 -5.94 9.58 -11.60
N ASP A 136 -5.32 9.50 -10.44
CA ASP A 136 -5.25 10.56 -9.44
C ASP A 136 -3.80 10.73 -8.96
N SER A 137 -3.55 11.58 -7.96
CA SER A 137 -2.18 11.76 -7.43
C SER A 137 -1.62 10.48 -6.80
N MET A 138 -2.47 9.53 -6.41
CA MET A 138 -2.09 8.32 -5.68
C MET A 138 -1.92 7.10 -6.60
N SER A 139 -2.60 7.09 -7.76
CA SER A 139 -2.74 5.94 -8.63
C SER A 139 -2.79 6.31 -10.12
N ASP A 140 -2.33 5.39 -10.95
CA ASP A 140 -2.33 5.55 -12.40
C ASP A 140 -3.74 5.44 -13.00
N SER A 141 -3.91 5.93 -14.22
CA SER A 141 -5.08 5.70 -15.05
C SER A 141 -5.17 4.25 -15.49
N GLU A 142 -6.36 3.66 -15.39
CA GLU A 142 -6.61 2.28 -15.82
C GLU A 142 -7.25 2.28 -17.21
N CYS A 143 -6.60 1.61 -18.16
CA CYS A 143 -7.08 1.45 -19.52
C CYS A 143 -7.66 0.06 -19.71
N GLY A 144 -8.80 -0.04 -20.38
CA GLY A 144 -9.43 -1.34 -20.59
C GLY A 144 -10.63 -1.23 -21.52
N GLU A 145 -10.98 -2.37 -22.11
CA GLU A 145 -12.16 -2.47 -22.96
C GLU A 145 -13.40 -2.59 -22.08
N ASN A 146 -14.34 -1.65 -22.18
CA ASN A 146 -15.61 -1.75 -21.47
C ASN A 146 -16.53 -2.79 -22.13
N ARG A 147 -16.29 -4.07 -21.83
CA ARG A 147 -17.14 -5.19 -22.27
C ARG A 147 -18.46 -5.27 -21.51
N GLY A 148 -18.71 -4.36 -20.56
CA GLY A 148 -19.95 -4.31 -19.78
C GLY A 148 -21.18 -4.18 -20.67
N HIS A 149 -21.11 -3.36 -21.72
CA HIS A 149 -22.22 -3.20 -22.68
C HIS A 149 -22.46 -4.48 -23.51
N MET A 150 -21.41 -5.22 -23.85
CA MET A 150 -21.53 -6.49 -24.57
C MET A 150 -22.16 -7.57 -23.68
N ILE A 151 -21.73 -7.66 -22.42
CA ILE A 151 -22.31 -8.61 -21.44
C ILE A 151 -23.78 -8.27 -21.17
N ALA A 152 -24.10 -7.00 -20.93
CA ALA A 152 -25.48 -6.55 -20.73
C ALA A 152 -26.35 -6.85 -21.96
N GLY A 153 -25.85 -6.61 -23.17
CA GLY A 153 -26.54 -6.94 -24.41
C GLY A 153 -26.84 -8.43 -24.57
N ILE A 154 -25.88 -9.30 -24.22
CA ILE A 154 -26.07 -10.77 -24.23
C ILE A 154 -27.13 -11.19 -23.22
N VAL A 155 -27.11 -10.67 -21.98
CA VAL A 155 -28.10 -11.01 -20.94
C VAL A 155 -29.50 -10.56 -21.35
N VAL A 156 -29.65 -9.34 -21.88
CA VAL A 156 -30.94 -8.84 -22.39
C VAL A 156 -31.42 -9.68 -23.56
N GLY A 157 -30.53 -10.02 -24.50
CA GLY A 157 -30.84 -10.87 -25.64
C GLY A 157 -31.34 -12.26 -25.21
N ILE A 158 -30.64 -12.90 -24.28
CA ILE A 158 -31.03 -14.20 -23.72
C ILE A 158 -32.40 -14.10 -23.04
N PHE A 159 -32.63 -13.05 -22.24
CA PHE A 159 -33.92 -12.85 -21.57
C PHE A 159 -35.07 -12.64 -22.55
N LEU A 160 -34.86 -11.85 -23.62
CA LEU A 160 -35.84 -11.67 -24.69
C LEU A 160 -36.14 -12.99 -25.41
N VAL A 161 -35.13 -13.80 -25.71
CA VAL A 161 -35.31 -15.12 -26.31
C VAL A 161 -36.10 -16.04 -25.37
N PHE A 162 -35.81 -16.05 -24.08
CA PHE A 162 -36.58 -16.83 -23.10
C PHE A 162 -38.04 -16.35 -22.97
N LEU A 163 -38.31 -15.05 -23.07
CA LEU A 163 -39.68 -14.53 -23.08
C LEU A 163 -40.42 -14.89 -24.38
N LEU A 164 -39.76 -14.87 -25.53
CA LEU A 164 -40.38 -15.26 -26.80
C LEU A 164 -40.62 -16.78 -26.88
N VAL A 165 -39.64 -17.59 -26.49
CA VAL A 165 -39.76 -19.06 -26.49
C VAL A 165 -40.64 -19.52 -25.33
N GLY A 166 -40.38 -19.08 -24.10
CA GLY A 166 -41.19 -19.43 -22.92
C GLY A 166 -42.61 -18.86 -22.96
N GLY A 167 -42.78 -17.63 -23.43
CA GLY A 167 -44.09 -17.01 -23.67
C GLY A 167 -44.84 -17.67 -24.83
N GLY A 168 -44.16 -17.95 -25.95
CA GLY A 168 -44.71 -18.77 -27.03
C GLY A 168 -45.07 -20.18 -26.58
N VAL A 169 -44.29 -20.75 -25.66
CA VAL A 169 -44.53 -22.07 -25.05
C VAL A 169 -45.80 -22.07 -24.20
N THR A 170 -45.94 -21.04 -23.38
CA THR A 170 -47.08 -20.85 -22.50
C THR A 170 -48.35 -20.54 -23.31
N LEU A 171 -48.25 -19.70 -24.35
CA LEU A 171 -49.36 -19.37 -25.25
C LEU A 171 -49.80 -20.55 -26.12
N TYR A 172 -48.90 -21.42 -26.58
CA TYR A 172 -49.31 -22.64 -27.30
C TYR A 172 -50.01 -23.63 -26.36
N LYS A 173 -49.56 -23.73 -25.09
CA LYS A 173 -50.20 -24.59 -24.09
C LYS A 173 -51.60 -24.09 -23.70
N LEU A 174 -51.83 -22.77 -23.71
CA LEU A 174 -53.12 -22.14 -23.43
C LEU A 174 -54.09 -22.07 -24.62
N GLY A 175 -53.74 -22.64 -25.78
CA GLY A 175 -54.76 -23.10 -26.74
C GLY A 175 -55.42 -22.03 -27.63
N PHE A 176 -54.74 -20.92 -27.96
CA PHE A 176 -55.20 -20.04 -29.04
C PHE A 176 -54.74 -20.56 -30.41
N CYS A 177 -55.32 -21.68 -30.86
CA CYS A 177 -55.43 -21.91 -32.30
C CYS A 177 -56.39 -20.83 -32.84
N PRO A 178 -55.98 -19.97 -33.80
CA PRO A 178 -56.90 -19.03 -34.41
C PRO A 178 -58.02 -19.83 -35.08
N LYS A 179 -59.23 -19.67 -34.56
CA LYS A 179 -60.46 -20.29 -35.10
C LYS A 179 -60.70 -19.71 -36.50
N LYS A 180 -60.30 -20.44 -37.54
CA LYS A 180 -60.66 -20.12 -38.93
C LYS A 180 -62.17 -20.34 -39.08
N ASN A 181 -62.96 -19.27 -39.02
CA ASN A 181 -64.38 -19.30 -39.36
C ASN A 181 -64.50 -19.56 -40.86
N ASN A 182 -64.81 -20.79 -41.25
CA ASN A 182 -65.34 -21.09 -42.57
C ASN A 182 -66.69 -21.78 -42.39
N SER A 183 -67.74 -21.03 -42.71
CA SER A 183 -69.12 -21.47 -42.73
C SER A 183 -69.40 -22.34 -43.95
N ASN A 184 -69.97 -23.53 -43.68
CA ASN A 184 -70.82 -24.39 -44.52
C ASN A 184 -70.16 -25.48 -45.43
N PRO A 185 -70.88 -26.58 -45.75
CA PRO A 185 -70.49 -27.91 -45.27
C PRO A 185 -70.48 -28.97 -46.38
N SER A 186 -69.50 -29.88 -46.39
CA SER A 186 -69.74 -31.23 -46.90
C SER A 186 -68.73 -32.17 -46.29
N GLY A 187 -69.23 -33.30 -45.82
CA GLY A 187 -68.58 -34.13 -44.80
C GLY A 187 -67.24 -34.73 -45.19
N LYS A 188 -66.38 -34.87 -44.18
CA LYS A 188 -65.84 -36.16 -43.71
C LYS A 188 -64.94 -35.92 -42.49
N THR A 189 -65.32 -36.58 -41.40
CA THR A 189 -64.49 -37.18 -40.35
C THR A 189 -63.29 -36.38 -39.81
N ILE A 190 -63.48 -35.92 -38.58
CA ILE A 190 -62.48 -35.54 -37.58
C ILE A 190 -61.33 -36.55 -37.54
N LEU A 191 -60.12 -36.11 -37.85
CA LEU A 191 -58.91 -36.73 -37.31
C LEU A 191 -57.96 -35.60 -36.89
N MET A 192 -58.01 -35.29 -35.59
CA MET A 192 -56.96 -34.52 -34.91
C MET A 192 -55.63 -35.20 -35.19
N THR A 193 -54.76 -34.54 -35.95
CA THR A 193 -53.33 -34.88 -35.98
C THR A 193 -52.60 -33.88 -35.12
N CYS A 194 -52.55 -34.17 -33.82
CA CYS A 194 -51.44 -33.73 -32.98
C CYS A 194 -50.19 -34.43 -33.52
N ALA A 195 -49.43 -33.75 -34.37
CA ALA A 195 -48.14 -34.23 -34.82
C ALA A 195 -47.14 -34.09 -33.67
N SER A 196 -46.96 -35.18 -32.94
CA SER A 196 -45.79 -35.45 -32.12
C SER A 196 -44.53 -35.39 -32.99
N ILE A 197 -43.56 -34.57 -32.62
CA ILE A 197 -42.15 -34.73 -32.99
C ILE A 197 -41.42 -34.81 -31.64
N ILE A 198 -41.47 -35.98 -31.00
CA ILE A 198 -40.41 -37.01 -30.95
C ILE A 198 -39.05 -36.43 -30.51
N LEU A 199 -38.73 -36.78 -29.26
CA LEU A 199 -37.40 -36.87 -28.68
C LEU A 199 -36.39 -37.48 -29.66
N THR A 200 -35.34 -36.73 -29.97
CA THR A 200 -33.94 -37.19 -30.15
C THR A 200 -33.03 -36.02 -29.87
#